data_AF-A0AAW4FEK7-F1
#
_entry.id   AF-A0AAW4FEK7-F1
#
_cell.length_a   1.000
_cell.length_b   1.000
_cell.length_c   1.000
_cell.angle_alpha   90.00
_cell.angle_beta   90.00
_cell.angle_gamma   90.00
#
_symmetry.space_group_name_H-M   'P 1'
#
loop_
_entity.id
_entity.type
_entity.pdbx_description
1 polymer ?
#
loop_
_entity_poly.entity_id
_entity_poly.type
_entity_poly.pdbx_seq_one_letter_code
_entity_poly.pdbx_strand_id
1 'polypeptide(L)' 'MPMPKNTPAIFDEILADYRHGTIDADEVRKRIASAIEADSALKAFKDQHLSWTDYDDSVDWL' A
#
# COMPACT_ATOMS: atom_id res chain seq x y z
N MET A 1 -3.96 1.93 11.14
CA MET A 1 -2.91 1.05 11.72
C MET A 1 -1.54 1.60 11.34
N PRO A 2 -0.55 1.64 12.24
CA PRO A 2 0.82 1.99 11.86
C PRO A 2 1.41 0.92 10.95
N MET A 3 2.11 1.33 9.89
CA MET A 3 2.79 0.38 9.00
C MET A 3 3.93 -0.36 9.73
N PRO A 4 4.12 -1.67 9.47
CA PRO A 4 5.25 -2.42 10.02
C PRO A 4 6.59 -1.79 9.63
N LYS A 5 7.60 -1.84 10.49
CA LYS A 5 8.96 -1.38 10.15
C LYS A 5 9.60 -2.14 8.98
N ASN A 6 9.06 -3.32 8.65
CA ASN A 6 9.51 -4.14 7.54
C ASN A 6 8.66 -3.95 6.27
N THR A 7 7.96 -2.81 6.16
CA THR A 7 7.26 -2.48 4.92
C THR A 7 8.26 -2.45 3.76
N PRO A 8 8.02 -3.20 2.68
CA PRO A 8 8.81 -3.09 1.47
C PRO A 8 8.85 -1.64 0.99
N ALA A 9 10.04 -1.15 0.66
CA ALA A 9 10.24 0.25 0.23
C ALA A 9 9.29 0.66 -0.90
N ILE A 10 8.95 -0.28 -1.81
CA ILE A 10 8.02 -0.03 -2.90
C ILE A 10 6.60 0.30 -2.43
N PHE A 11 6.12 -0.31 -1.35
CA PHE A 11 4.82 0.04 -0.76
C PHE A 11 4.90 1.37 -0.03
N ASP A 12 5.99 1.65 0.67
CA ASP A 12 6.17 2.94 1.35
C ASP A 12 6.18 4.11 0.35
N GLU A 13 6.86 3.96 -0.80
CA GLU A 13 6.87 4.94 -1.89
C GLU A 13 5.47 5.16 -2.50
N ILE A 14 4.75 4.08 -2.84
CA ILE A 14 3.40 4.18 -3.40
C ILE A 14 2.45 4.86 -2.41
N LEU A 15 2.58 4.56 -1.12
CA LEU A 15 1.74 5.15 -0.08
C LEU A 15 2.13 6.59 0.25
N ALA A 16 3.41 6.94 0.13
CA ALA A 16 3.86 8.32 0.19
C ALA A 16 3.25 9.13 -0.98
N ASP A 17 3.29 8.63 -2.21
CA ASP A 17 2.67 9.29 -3.37
C ASP A 17 1.17 9.54 -3.15
N TYR A 18 0.47 8.56 -2.57
CA TYR A 18 -0.94 8.69 -2.21
C TYR A 18 -1.16 9.77 -1.13
N ARG A 19 -0.33 9.77 -0.08
CA ARG A 19 -0.36 10.76 1.00
C ARG A 19 -0.09 12.17 0.48
N HIS A 20 0.77 12.31 -0.51
CA HIS A 20 1.07 13.56 -1.17
C HIS A 20 -0.03 14.01 -2.15
N GLY A 21 -1.02 13.15 -2.43
CA GLY A 21 -2.08 13.42 -3.41
C GLY A 21 -1.60 13.37 -4.86
N THR A 22 -0.42 12.79 -5.10
CA THR A 22 0.15 12.62 -6.46
C THR A 22 -0.60 11.53 -7.23
N ILE A 23 -1.11 10.54 -6.50
CA ILE A 23 -1.88 9.43 -7.06
C ILE A 23 -3.16 9.21 -6.23
N ASP A 24 -4.18 8.64 -6.85
CA ASP A 24 -5.44 8.29 -6.20
C ASP A 24 -5.43 6.84 -5.69
N ALA A 25 -6.51 6.45 -5.00
CA ALA A 25 -6.62 5.12 -4.41
C ALA A 25 -6.56 4.03 -5.48
N ASP A 26 -7.12 4.25 -6.69
CA ASP A 26 -7.06 3.26 -7.76
C ASP A 26 -5.66 3.10 -8.36
N GLU A 27 -4.88 4.17 -8.48
CA GLU A 27 -3.50 4.09 -8.93
C GLU A 27 -2.60 3.41 -7.87
N VAL A 28 -2.83 3.62 -6.57
CA VAL A 28 -2.19 2.84 -5.50
C VAL A 28 -2.43 1.35 -5.68
N ARG A 29 -3.70 0.98 -5.85
CA ARG A 29 -4.14 -0.40 -6.06
C ARG A 29 -3.41 -1.04 -7.25
N LYS A 30 -3.33 -0.30 -8.36
CA LYS A 30 -2.66 -0.74 -9.58
C LYS A 30 -1.16 -0.94 -9.38
N ARG A 31 -0.47 0.03 -8.78
CA ARG A 31 0.99 -0.06 -8.55
C ARG A 31 1.35 -1.18 -7.58
N ILE A 32 0.56 -1.37 -6.52
CA ILE A 32 0.75 -2.48 -5.58
C ILE A 32 0.52 -3.82 -6.27
N ALA A 33 -0.51 -3.94 -7.12
CA ALA A 33 -0.74 -5.15 -7.90
C ALA A 33 0.44 -5.45 -8.84
N SER A 34 0.95 -4.45 -9.57
CA SER A 34 2.13 -4.61 -10.43
C SER A 34 3.40 -4.98 -9.64
N ALA A 35 3.59 -4.41 -8.44
CA ALA A 35 4.71 -4.79 -7.58
C ALA A 35 4.60 -6.26 -7.14
N ILE A 36 3.40 -6.74 -6.83
CA ILE A 36 3.15 -8.14 -6.46
C ILE A 36 3.32 -9.10 -7.64
N GLU A 37 2.96 -8.67 -8.85
CA GLU A 37 3.22 -9.45 -10.07
C GLU A 37 4.73 -9.61 -10.32
N ALA A 38 5.51 -8.56 -10.05
CA ALA A 38 6.98 -8.60 -10.14
C ALA A 38 7.61 -9.41 -9.01
N ASP A 39 7.06 -9.35 -7.80
CA ASP A 39 7.52 -10.10 -6.63
C ASP A 39 6.34 -10.65 -5.82
N SER A 40 6.07 -11.93 -6.01
CA SER A 40 4.98 -12.63 -5.32
C SER A 40 5.18 -12.73 -3.80
N ALA A 41 6.38 -12.49 -3.25
CA ALA A 41 6.59 -12.43 -1.80
C ALA A 41 5.90 -11.22 -1.17
N LEU A 42 5.73 -10.13 -1.95
CA LEU A 42 5.00 -8.94 -1.53
C LEU A 42 3.51 -9.20 -1.33
N LYS A 43 2.97 -10.26 -1.96
CA LYS A 43 1.58 -10.69 -1.76
C LYS A 43 1.30 -11.03 -0.30
N ALA A 44 2.22 -11.75 0.34
CA ALA A 44 2.07 -12.15 1.74
C ALA A 44 2.10 -10.93 2.68
N PHE A 45 2.90 -9.91 2.35
CA PHE A 45 2.93 -8.66 3.11
C PHE A 45 1.62 -7.88 2.93
N LYS A 46 1.17 -7.73 1.68
CA LYS A 46 -0.13 -7.11 1.37
C LYS A 46 -1.25 -7.79 2.15
N ASP A 47 -1.38 -9.12 2.05
CA ASP A 47 -2.50 -9.83 2.67
C ASP A 47 -2.46 -9.77 4.21
N GLN A 48 -1.29 -9.59 4.82
CA GLN A 48 -1.14 -9.43 6.27
C GLN A 48 -1.31 -7.99 6.78
N HIS A 49 -1.01 -6.98 5.96
CA HIS A 49 -0.85 -5.60 6.43
C HIS A 49 -1.65 -4.55 5.65
N LEU A 50 -1.99 -4.82 4.39
CA LEU A 50 -2.89 -4.00 3.58
C LEU A 50 -4.23 -4.73 3.41
N SER A 51 -5.13 -4.54 4.37
CA SER A 51 -6.57 -4.77 4.18
C SER A 51 -7.09 -3.75 3.16
N TRP A 52 -7.48 -4.20 1.96
CA TRP A 52 -7.92 -3.32 0.86
C TRP A 52 -9.24 -2.62 1.13
N THR A 53 -9.98 -3.13 2.12
CA THR A 53 -11.25 -2.61 2.61
C THR A 53 -11.15 -1.28 3.35
N ASP A 54 -9.94 -0.83 3.75
CA ASP A 54 -9.76 0.39 4.57
C ASP A 54 -9.23 1.62 3.81
N TYR A 55 -8.75 1.48 2.57
CA TYR A 55 -8.19 2.61 1.82
C TYR A 55 -9.24 3.65 1.38
N ASP A 56 -10.53 3.32 1.51
CA ASP A 56 -11.64 4.14 1.04
C ASP A 56 -12.27 5.04 2.12
N ASP A 57 -12.00 4.84 3.43
CA ASP A 57 -12.70 5.67 4.45
C ASP A 57 -12.05 5.81 5.85
N SER A 58 -10.92 5.17 6.19
CA SER A 58 -10.50 5.12 7.61
C SER A 58 -9.01 4.95 7.89
N VAL A 59 -8.12 5.52 7.07
CA VAL A 59 -6.73 5.68 7.53
C VAL A 59 -6.59 6.98 8.31
N ASP A 60 -6.97 6.92 9.59
CA ASP A 60 -6.64 7.95 10.57
C ASP A 60 -5.15 7.79 10.94
N TRP A 61 -4.32 8.74 10.47
CA TRP A 61 -2.87 8.75 10.65
C TRP A 61 -2.50 9.50 11.93
N LEU A 62 -2.75 8.88 13.10
CA LEU A 62 -2.22 9.31 14.40
C LEU A 62 -0.80 8.78 14.63
#